data_AF-A0A3E2VVT7-F1
#
_entry.id   AF-A0A3E2VVT7-F1
#
_cell.length_a   1.000
_cell.length_b   1.000
_cell.length_c   1.000
_cell.angle_alpha   90.00
_cell.angle_beta   90.00
_cell.angle_gamma   90.00
#
_symmetry.space_group_name_H-M   'P 1'
#
loop_
_entity.id
_entity.type
_entity.pdbx_description
1 polymer ?
#
loop_
_entity_poly.entity_id
_entity_poly.type
_entity_poly.pdbx_seq_one_letter_code
_entity_poly.pdbx_strand_id
1 'polypeptide(L)'
;MNPMFNEYKDAGKIQEALLIGRNMVNKAPGDSECVNAYLDFLLMLAEKLPRTDERKSFADQANLVLSFYEENADLTDDIINDIHVYHNRLGAVVTDIAQLEQEEYEKQKRAIEATNTTQIKKLYTIKQKLENAKTHAEFDKLLQEISAVDAEIDHDNLTSEQKTHYDQLNKSCTDTISAKMRQLEYKDNIDYNKKAVNAYNSAFTSFKNNESRYKDKSQLFGLVSTTLFAYDAGRLFNETLIFYNHVYSYIFSKLDDNGKLELTRYSIECERKLR
;
A
#
# COMPACT_ATOMS: atom_id res chain seq x y z
N MET A 1 -16.94 54.64 -23.36
CA MET A 1 -16.52 53.91 -22.13
C MET A 1 -17.33 54.27 -20.85
N ASN A 2 -17.62 53.33 -19.92
CA ASN A 2 -18.27 53.59 -18.62
C ASN A 2 -17.22 53.93 -17.52
N PRO A 3 -17.26 55.10 -16.85
CA PRO A 3 -16.26 55.50 -15.85
C PRO A 3 -16.13 54.54 -14.66
N MET A 4 -17.23 53.89 -14.27
CA MET A 4 -17.25 52.95 -13.14
C MET A 4 -16.41 51.70 -13.39
N PHE A 5 -16.20 51.32 -14.66
CA PHE A 5 -15.36 50.18 -15.00
C PHE A 5 -13.90 50.43 -14.59
N ASN A 6 -13.35 51.59 -14.97
CA ASN A 6 -11.97 51.95 -14.63
C ASN A 6 -11.81 52.16 -13.12
N GLU A 7 -12.78 52.80 -12.46
CA GLU A 7 -12.76 52.97 -11.00
C GLU A 7 -12.66 51.63 -10.26
N TYR A 8 -13.48 50.63 -10.63
CA TYR A 8 -13.47 49.32 -9.98
C TYR A 8 -12.27 48.47 -10.38
N LYS A 9 -11.83 48.55 -11.64
CA LYS A 9 -10.60 47.90 -12.11
C LYS A 9 -9.39 48.40 -11.32
N ASP A 10 -9.22 49.72 -11.21
CA ASP A 10 -8.05 50.34 -10.57
C ASP A 10 -8.09 50.18 -9.03
N ALA A 11 -9.28 50.10 -8.45
CA ALA A 11 -9.48 49.78 -7.03
C ALA A 11 -9.33 48.28 -6.68
N GLY A 12 -9.05 47.42 -7.67
CA GLY A 12 -8.91 45.97 -7.46
C GLY A 12 -10.24 45.25 -7.16
N LYS A 13 -11.39 45.89 -7.42
CA LYS A 13 -12.73 45.30 -7.28
C LYS A 13 -13.08 44.47 -8.50
N ILE A 14 -12.45 43.30 -8.60
CA ILE A 14 -12.46 42.46 -9.80
C ILE A 14 -13.88 42.06 -10.20
N GLN A 15 -14.71 41.59 -9.27
CA GLN A 15 -16.06 41.09 -9.58
C GLN A 15 -16.98 42.20 -10.11
N GLU A 16 -16.91 43.37 -9.49
CA GLU A 16 -17.68 44.53 -9.89
C GLU A 16 -17.20 45.09 -11.24
N ALA A 17 -15.89 45.10 -11.49
CA ALA A 17 -15.31 45.47 -12.78
C ALA A 17 -15.74 44.48 -13.88
N LEU A 18 -15.75 43.17 -13.60
CA LEU A 18 -16.21 42.14 -14.54
C LEU A 18 -17.68 42.32 -14.90
N LEU A 19 -18.54 42.58 -13.90
CA LEU A 19 -19.97 42.81 -14.13
C LEU A 19 -20.22 44.02 -15.03
N ILE A 20 -19.55 45.14 -14.75
CA ILE A 20 -19.68 46.37 -15.54
C ILE A 20 -19.12 46.17 -16.94
N GLY A 21 -17.92 45.60 -17.07
CA GLY A 21 -17.28 45.35 -18.36
C GLY A 21 -18.11 44.45 -19.26
N ARG A 22 -18.66 43.35 -18.71
CA ARG A 22 -19.60 42.49 -19.45
C ARG A 22 -20.87 43.24 -19.87
N ASN A 23 -21.43 44.08 -19.00
CA ASN A 23 -22.61 44.87 -19.35
C ASN A 23 -22.33 45.89 -20.45
N MET A 24 -21.14 46.50 -20.46
CA MET A 24 -20.70 47.44 -21.49
C MET A 24 -20.65 46.76 -22.85
N VAL A 25 -19.93 45.64 -22.95
CA VAL A 25 -19.79 44.89 -24.21
C VAL A 25 -21.15 44.42 -24.72
N ASN A 26 -22.03 43.90 -23.85
CA ASN A 26 -23.36 43.45 -24.28
C ASN A 26 -24.26 44.57 -24.82
N LYS A 27 -24.07 45.82 -24.36
CA LYS A 27 -24.87 46.98 -24.81
C LYS A 27 -24.33 47.61 -26.09
N ALA A 28 -23.02 47.51 -26.31
CA ALA A 28 -22.34 48.09 -27.46
C ALA A 28 -21.30 47.08 -27.99
N PRO A 29 -21.76 45.97 -28.61
CA PRO A 29 -20.90 44.85 -28.95
C PRO A 29 -19.92 45.16 -30.08
N GLY A 30 -20.18 46.16 -30.93
CA GLY A 30 -19.27 46.62 -31.98
C GLY A 30 -18.39 47.82 -31.58
N ASP A 31 -18.50 48.33 -30.34
CA ASP A 31 -17.70 49.47 -29.87
C ASP A 31 -16.30 48.99 -29.44
N SER A 32 -15.30 49.25 -30.29
CA SER A 32 -13.91 48.85 -30.07
C SER A 32 -13.36 49.37 -28.74
N GLU A 33 -13.74 50.57 -28.30
CA GLU A 33 -13.24 51.15 -27.06
C GLU A 33 -13.68 50.35 -25.83
N CYS A 34 -14.97 49.97 -25.79
CA CYS A 34 -15.54 49.22 -24.69
C CYS A 34 -15.09 47.75 -24.68
N VAL A 35 -15.00 47.13 -25.86
CA VAL A 35 -14.56 45.75 -26.01
C VAL A 35 -13.08 45.60 -25.67
N ASN A 36 -12.22 46.45 -26.25
CA ASN A 36 -10.77 46.40 -26.01
C ASN A 36 -10.45 46.59 -24.52
N ALA A 37 -11.09 47.57 -23.87
CA ALA A 37 -10.87 47.81 -22.44
C ALA A 37 -11.25 46.60 -21.56
N TYR A 38 -12.31 45.87 -21.93
CA TYR A 38 -12.74 44.68 -21.20
C TYR A 38 -11.87 43.46 -21.53
N LEU A 39 -11.52 43.25 -22.79
CA LEU A 39 -10.57 42.21 -23.23
C LEU A 39 -9.22 42.37 -22.57
N ASP A 40 -8.69 43.58 -22.51
CA ASP A 40 -7.43 43.89 -21.83
C ASP A 40 -7.46 43.52 -20.36
N PHE A 41 -8.59 43.77 -19.69
CA PHE A 41 -8.76 43.42 -18.29
C PHE A 41 -8.83 41.91 -18.09
N LEU A 42 -9.59 41.19 -18.92
CA LEU A 42 -9.68 39.73 -18.87
C LEU A 42 -8.33 39.06 -19.14
N LEU A 43 -7.60 39.52 -20.17
CA LEU A 43 -6.28 39.00 -20.50
C LEU A 43 -5.25 39.32 -19.42
N MET A 44 -5.30 40.51 -18.81
CA MET A 44 -4.44 40.84 -17.66
C MET A 44 -4.67 39.88 -16.48
N LEU A 45 -5.92 39.52 -16.19
CA LEU A 45 -6.24 38.53 -15.15
C LEU A 45 -5.75 37.13 -15.55
N ALA A 46 -5.97 36.74 -16.80
CA ALA A 46 -5.49 35.47 -17.35
C ALA A 46 -3.96 35.36 -17.37
N GLU A 47 -3.24 36.47 -17.45
CA GLU A 47 -1.78 36.54 -17.41
C GLU A 47 -1.22 36.48 -15.98
N LYS A 48 -1.85 37.19 -15.02
CA LYS A 48 -1.21 37.52 -13.74
C LYS A 48 -1.73 36.76 -12.53
N LEU A 49 -2.89 36.11 -12.62
CA LEU A 49 -3.43 35.39 -11.48
C LEU A 49 -2.56 34.18 -11.12
N PRO A 50 -2.40 33.85 -9.83
CA PRO A 50 -1.50 32.77 -9.40
C PRO A 50 -2.05 31.38 -9.71
N ARG A 51 -3.37 31.25 -9.84
CA ARG A 51 -4.08 29.98 -9.98
C ARG A 51 -4.39 29.69 -11.44
N THR A 52 -3.87 28.57 -11.95
CA THR A 52 -3.98 28.19 -13.37
C THR A 52 -5.43 27.96 -13.81
N ASP A 53 -6.28 27.43 -12.93
CA ASP A 53 -7.72 27.25 -13.17
C ASP A 53 -8.47 28.58 -13.34
N GLU A 54 -8.13 29.58 -12.51
CA GLU A 54 -8.69 30.93 -12.63
C GLU A 54 -8.21 31.61 -13.91
N ARG A 55 -6.91 31.51 -14.23
CA ARG A 55 -6.34 32.06 -15.48
C ARG A 55 -7.03 31.51 -16.72
N LYS A 56 -7.28 30.20 -16.75
CA LYS A 56 -7.98 29.50 -17.83
C LYS A 56 -9.42 30.01 -17.99
N SER A 57 -10.15 30.15 -16.88
CA SER A 57 -11.50 30.70 -16.91
C SER A 57 -11.56 32.12 -17.50
N PHE A 58 -10.57 32.97 -17.22
CA PHE A 58 -10.51 34.30 -17.80
C PHE A 58 -10.06 34.31 -19.27
N ALA A 59 -9.17 33.40 -19.68
CA ALA A 59 -8.83 33.20 -21.08
C ALA A 59 -10.05 32.73 -21.89
N ASP A 60 -10.84 31.79 -21.36
CA ASP A 60 -12.08 31.33 -21.99
C ASP A 60 -13.11 32.47 -22.11
N GLN A 61 -13.26 33.29 -21.06
CA GLN A 61 -14.11 34.47 -21.11
C GLN A 61 -13.62 35.50 -22.14
N ALA A 62 -12.31 35.75 -22.22
CA ALA A 62 -11.73 36.63 -23.22
C ALA A 62 -11.98 36.11 -24.64
N ASN A 63 -11.85 34.79 -24.85
CA ASN A 63 -12.17 34.15 -26.13
C ASN A 63 -13.63 34.38 -26.52
N LEU A 64 -14.57 34.18 -25.59
CA LEU A 64 -16.00 34.43 -25.84
C LEU A 64 -16.29 35.89 -26.19
N VAL A 65 -15.66 36.83 -25.50
CA VAL A 65 -15.82 38.27 -25.79
C VAL A 65 -15.22 38.63 -27.15
N LEU A 66 -14.08 38.05 -27.51
CA LEU A 66 -13.41 38.29 -28.78
C LEU A 66 -14.24 37.74 -29.96
N SER A 67 -14.74 36.51 -29.86
CA SER A 67 -15.65 35.96 -30.87
C SER A 67 -16.95 36.76 -30.98
N PHE A 68 -17.49 37.23 -29.86
CA PHE A 68 -18.68 38.08 -29.89
C PHE A 68 -18.39 39.44 -30.56
N TYR A 69 -17.19 39.98 -30.41
CA TYR A 69 -16.77 41.20 -31.09
C TYR A 69 -16.63 41.00 -32.60
N GLU A 70 -15.97 39.92 -33.03
CA GLU A 70 -15.82 39.53 -34.44
C GLU A 70 -17.17 39.40 -35.16
N GLU A 71 -18.18 38.88 -34.47
CA GLU A 71 -19.54 38.70 -35.02
C GLU A 71 -20.34 40.00 -35.15
N ASN A 72 -20.05 41.02 -34.34
CA ASN A 72 -20.89 42.21 -34.18
C ASN A 72 -20.23 43.54 -34.57
N ALA A 73 -18.94 43.54 -34.87
CA ALA A 73 -18.20 44.74 -35.29
C ALA A 73 -18.36 45.02 -36.79
N ASP A 74 -18.42 46.30 -37.16
CA ASP A 74 -18.31 46.73 -38.56
C ASP A 74 -16.85 46.56 -39.01
N LEU A 75 -16.56 45.53 -39.80
CA LEU A 75 -15.20 45.17 -40.16
C LEU A 75 -14.53 46.22 -41.06
N THR A 76 -13.54 46.90 -40.49
CA THR A 76 -12.57 47.76 -41.18
C THR A 76 -11.17 47.18 -41.03
N ASP A 77 -10.21 47.62 -41.85
CA ASP A 77 -8.82 47.15 -41.76
C ASP A 77 -8.21 47.37 -40.36
N ASP A 78 -8.55 48.49 -39.70
CA ASP A 78 -8.09 48.79 -38.34
C ASP A 78 -8.68 47.82 -37.30
N ILE A 79 -9.99 47.53 -37.39
CA ILE A 79 -10.65 46.58 -36.48
C ILE A 79 -10.14 45.16 -36.69
N ILE A 80 -9.90 44.75 -37.94
CA ILE A 80 -9.31 43.45 -38.26
C ILE A 80 -7.91 43.33 -37.66
N ASN A 81 -7.10 44.39 -37.75
CA ASN A 81 -5.76 44.42 -37.14
C ASN A 81 -5.83 44.31 -35.61
N ASP A 82 -6.75 45.03 -34.97
CA ASP A 82 -6.95 44.97 -33.51
C ASP A 82 -7.39 43.56 -33.06
N ILE A 83 -8.34 42.94 -33.78
CA ILE A 83 -8.77 41.55 -33.53
C ILE A 83 -7.57 40.60 -33.63
N HIS A 84 -6.71 40.74 -34.65
CA HIS A 84 -5.50 39.93 -34.76
C HIS A 84 -4.54 40.12 -33.58
N VAL A 85 -4.39 41.34 -33.06
CA VAL A 85 -3.57 41.60 -31.87
C VAL A 85 -4.13 40.84 -30.66
N TYR A 86 -5.43 40.89 -30.43
CA TYR A 86 -6.07 40.17 -29.32
C TYR A 86 -6.03 38.66 -29.51
N HIS A 87 -6.21 38.14 -30.72
CA HIS A 87 -6.04 36.71 -31.00
C HIS A 87 -4.62 36.24 -30.70
N ASN A 88 -3.60 36.98 -31.14
CA ASN A 88 -2.21 36.63 -30.87
C ASN A 88 -1.91 36.64 -29.38
N ARG A 89 -2.39 37.66 -28.65
CA ARG A 89 -2.21 37.76 -27.20
C ARG A 89 -2.94 36.64 -26.46
N LEU A 90 -4.20 36.37 -26.79
CA LEU A 90 -4.97 35.26 -26.22
C LEU A 90 -4.31 33.92 -26.51
N GLY A 91 -3.84 33.70 -27.74
CA GLY A 91 -3.12 32.48 -28.14
C GLY A 91 -1.84 32.28 -27.33
N ALA A 92 -1.07 33.35 -27.08
CA ALA A 92 0.10 33.30 -26.21
C ALA A 92 -0.29 32.93 -24.77
N VAL A 93 -1.31 33.59 -24.20
CA VAL A 93 -1.79 33.30 -22.84
C VAL A 93 -2.27 31.85 -22.69
N VAL A 94 -3.04 31.33 -23.65
CA VAL A 94 -3.53 29.95 -23.63
C VAL A 94 -2.36 28.96 -23.73
N THR A 95 -1.37 29.25 -24.59
CA THR A 95 -0.17 28.41 -24.71
C THR A 95 0.63 28.39 -23.40
N ASP A 96 0.83 29.55 -22.78
CA ASP A 96 1.54 29.67 -21.50
C ASP A 96 0.81 28.90 -20.39
N ILE A 97 -0.53 28.99 -20.31
CA ILE A 97 -1.34 28.24 -19.36
C ILE A 97 -1.18 26.73 -19.58
N ALA A 98 -1.29 26.27 -20.82
CA ALA A 98 -1.14 24.86 -21.16
C ALA A 98 0.26 24.32 -20.83
N GLN A 99 1.30 25.12 -21.07
CA GLN A 99 2.67 24.76 -20.70
C GLN A 99 2.81 24.61 -19.17
N LEU A 100 2.25 25.54 -18.40
CA LEU A 100 2.28 25.45 -16.93
C LEU A 100 1.50 24.25 -16.39
N GLU A 101 0.32 23.95 -16.94
CA GLU A 101 -0.45 22.74 -16.59
C GLU A 101 0.37 21.47 -16.87
N GLN A 102 1.05 21.42 -18.03
CA GLN A 102 1.89 20.28 -18.40
C GLN A 102 3.12 20.16 -17.48
N GLU A 103 3.78 21.26 -17.15
CA GLU A 103 4.93 21.27 -16.24
C GLU A 103 4.56 20.80 -14.84
N GLU A 104 3.41 21.25 -14.33
CA GLU A 104 2.90 20.82 -13.03
C GLU A 104 2.55 19.33 -13.03
N TYR A 105 1.86 18.86 -14.07
CA TYR A 105 1.54 17.44 -14.25
C TYR A 105 2.81 16.57 -14.29
N GLU A 106 3.80 16.94 -15.11
CA GLU A 106 5.07 16.20 -15.20
C GLU A 106 5.85 16.22 -13.88
N LYS A 107 5.80 17.32 -13.13
CA LYS A 107 6.42 17.42 -11.80
C LYS A 107 5.75 16.47 -10.80
N GLN A 108 4.42 16.43 -10.78
CA GLN A 108 3.66 15.50 -9.92
C GLN A 108 3.96 14.05 -10.30
N LYS A 109 3.93 13.73 -11.59
CA LYS A 109 4.27 12.40 -12.11
C LYS A 109 5.67 11.96 -11.69
N ARG A 110 6.69 12.82 -11.86
CA ARG A 110 8.07 12.52 -11.42
C ARG A 110 8.17 12.31 -9.90
N ALA A 111 7.39 13.05 -9.11
CA ALA A 111 7.37 12.88 -7.66
C ALA A 111 6.77 11.53 -7.25
N ILE A 112 5.70 11.08 -7.93
CA ILE A 112 5.11 9.75 -7.75
C ILE A 112 6.12 8.68 -8.15
N GLU A 113 6.74 8.79 -9.34
CA GLU A 113 7.76 7.85 -9.81
C GLU A 113 8.95 7.74 -8.84
N ALA A 114 9.43 8.87 -8.29
CA ALA A 114 10.52 8.88 -7.31
C ALA A 114 10.11 8.21 -5.98
N THR A 115 8.88 8.43 -5.54
CA THR A 115 8.30 7.80 -4.35
C THR A 115 8.20 6.29 -4.54
N ASN A 116 7.59 5.83 -5.64
CA ASN A 116 7.47 4.42 -6.00
C ASN A 116 8.85 3.74 -6.08
N THR A 117 9.83 4.37 -6.72
CA THR A 117 11.22 3.87 -6.77
C THR A 117 11.80 3.67 -5.37
N THR A 118 11.55 4.62 -4.47
CA THR A 118 12.04 4.56 -3.09
C THR A 118 11.40 3.42 -2.32
N GLN A 119 10.08 3.23 -2.44
CA GLN A 119 9.36 2.16 -1.75
C GLN A 119 9.74 0.78 -2.29
N ILE A 120 9.88 0.60 -3.61
CA ILE A 120 10.35 -0.66 -4.20
C ILE A 120 11.75 -1.02 -3.68
N LYS A 121 12.66 -0.05 -3.54
CA LYS A 121 13.98 -0.27 -2.91
C LYS A 121 13.88 -0.67 -1.43
N LYS A 122 12.94 -0.10 -0.68
CA LYS A 122 12.69 -0.52 0.70
C LYS A 122 12.19 -1.96 0.75
N LEU A 123 11.25 -2.36 -0.12
CA LEU A 123 10.78 -3.74 -0.21
C LEU A 123 11.93 -4.72 -0.46
N TYR A 124 12.87 -4.36 -1.36
CA TYR A 124 14.06 -5.18 -1.61
C TYR A 124 14.91 -5.36 -0.35
N THR A 125 15.10 -4.27 0.40
CA THR A 125 15.85 -4.29 1.67
C THR A 125 15.14 -5.14 2.74
N ILE A 126 13.81 -5.05 2.84
CA ILE A 126 13.02 -5.83 3.79
C ILE A 126 13.09 -7.32 3.42
N LYS A 127 13.02 -7.67 2.13
CA LYS A 127 13.22 -9.05 1.66
C LYS A 127 14.56 -9.62 2.13
N GLN A 128 15.66 -8.88 2.00
CA GLN A 128 16.97 -9.35 2.49
C GLN A 128 17.00 -9.57 4.01
N LYS A 129 16.29 -8.73 4.78
CA LYS A 129 16.14 -8.95 6.23
C LYS A 129 15.31 -10.20 6.52
N LEU A 130 14.25 -10.43 5.74
CA LEU A 130 13.36 -11.59 5.86
C LEU A 130 14.13 -12.92 5.68
N GLU A 131 15.01 -12.99 4.69
CA GLU A 131 15.89 -14.16 4.46
C GLU A 131 16.73 -14.51 5.71
N ASN A 132 17.11 -13.48 6.49
CA ASN A 132 17.99 -13.61 7.65
C ASN A 132 17.28 -13.71 8.99
N ALA A 133 15.95 -13.58 9.03
CA ALA A 133 15.18 -13.61 10.28
C ALA A 133 15.42 -14.91 11.07
N LYS A 134 15.49 -14.85 12.41
CA LYS A 134 15.80 -16.03 13.24
C LYS A 134 14.68 -16.44 14.18
N THR A 135 13.67 -15.59 14.32
CA THR A 135 12.56 -15.73 15.25
C THR A 135 11.24 -15.39 14.56
N HIS A 136 10.13 -15.98 15.03
CA HIS A 136 8.80 -15.65 14.53
C HIS A 136 8.44 -14.18 14.76
N ALA A 137 8.78 -13.60 15.92
CA ALA A 137 8.49 -12.19 16.21
C ALA A 137 9.19 -11.23 15.23
N GLU A 138 10.44 -11.51 14.87
CA GLU A 138 11.17 -10.74 13.86
C GLU A 138 10.54 -10.92 12.47
N PHE A 139 10.19 -12.15 12.12
CA PHE A 139 9.54 -12.48 10.85
C PHE A 139 8.19 -11.77 10.70
N ASP A 140 7.31 -11.86 11.68
CA ASP A 140 5.99 -11.22 11.68
C ASP A 140 6.09 -9.70 11.56
N LYS A 141 7.06 -9.09 12.25
CA LYS A 141 7.32 -7.65 12.14
C LYS A 141 7.72 -7.26 10.72
N LEU A 142 8.57 -8.05 10.07
CA LEU A 142 8.98 -7.79 8.68
C LEU A 142 7.81 -7.97 7.70
N LEU A 143 6.89 -8.90 7.94
CA LEU A 143 5.66 -9.03 7.14
C LEU A 143 4.76 -7.80 7.26
N GLN A 144 4.63 -7.24 8.46
CA GLN A 144 3.90 -5.98 8.67
C GLN A 144 4.58 -4.82 7.95
N GLU A 145 5.92 -4.74 8.00
CA GLU A 145 6.70 -3.72 7.27
C GLU A 145 6.51 -3.85 5.74
N ILE A 146 6.46 -5.07 5.20
CA ILE A 146 6.16 -5.30 3.77
C ILE A 146 4.78 -4.74 3.42
N SER A 147 3.76 -5.10 4.19
CA SER A 147 2.39 -4.63 3.93
C SER A 147 2.25 -3.11 4.04
N ALA A 148 2.94 -2.47 4.98
CA ALA A 148 2.92 -1.02 5.14
C ALA A 148 3.59 -0.32 3.96
N VAL A 149 4.77 -0.79 3.53
CA VAL A 149 5.48 -0.21 2.37
C VAL A 149 4.70 -0.44 1.08
N ASP A 150 4.06 -1.60 0.92
CA ASP A 150 3.25 -1.92 -0.26
C ASP A 150 2.03 -0.99 -0.40
N ALA A 151 1.40 -0.62 0.72
CA ALA A 151 0.30 0.32 0.73
C ALA A 151 0.70 1.77 0.38
N GLU A 152 1.98 2.11 0.52
CA GLU A 152 2.52 3.43 0.13
C GLU A 152 2.90 3.51 -1.36
N ILE A 153 2.86 2.38 -2.09
CA ILE A 153 3.13 2.36 -3.53
C ILE A 153 1.85 2.73 -4.28
N ASP A 154 1.96 3.70 -5.19
CA ASP A 154 0.91 4.00 -6.14
C ASP A 154 0.98 3.00 -7.31
N HIS A 155 0.19 1.93 -7.21
CA HIS A 155 0.16 0.81 -8.16
C HIS A 155 -0.42 1.22 -9.53
N ASP A 156 -1.27 2.24 -9.58
CA ASP A 156 -1.89 2.71 -10.82
C ASP A 156 -0.92 3.55 -11.66
N ASN A 157 0.05 4.20 -11.01
CA ASN A 157 1.03 5.09 -11.64
C ASN A 157 2.46 4.52 -11.68
N LEU A 158 2.60 3.19 -11.73
CA LEU A 158 3.91 2.54 -11.94
C LEU A 158 4.36 2.67 -13.40
N THR A 159 5.63 3.01 -13.60
CA THR A 159 6.26 2.85 -14.92
C THR A 159 6.39 1.38 -15.28
N SER A 160 6.51 1.05 -16.57
CA SER A 160 6.70 -0.33 -17.03
C SER A 160 7.90 -1.03 -16.38
N GLU A 161 8.99 -0.30 -16.16
CA GLU A 161 10.19 -0.79 -15.49
C GLU A 161 9.93 -1.04 -14.00
N GLN A 162 9.32 -0.08 -13.30
CA GLN A 162 8.96 -0.23 -11.89
C GLN A 162 8.01 -1.40 -11.65
N LYS A 163 6.98 -1.55 -12.49
CA LYS A 163 6.04 -2.66 -12.44
C LYS A 163 6.76 -4.00 -12.62
N THR A 164 7.65 -4.09 -13.59
CA THR A 164 8.45 -5.30 -13.82
C THR A 164 9.28 -5.66 -12.58
N HIS A 165 9.97 -4.69 -11.99
CA HIS A 165 10.76 -4.92 -10.78
C HIS A 165 9.90 -5.27 -9.57
N TYR A 166 8.76 -4.60 -9.40
CA TYR A 166 7.81 -4.87 -8.33
C TYR A 166 7.24 -6.29 -8.44
N ASP A 167 6.76 -6.71 -9.61
CA ASP A 167 6.18 -8.04 -9.82
C ASP A 167 7.20 -9.15 -9.56
N GLN A 168 8.44 -8.97 -10.03
CA GLN A 168 9.54 -9.90 -9.74
C GLN A 168 9.85 -9.96 -8.25
N LEU A 169 9.88 -8.80 -7.59
CA LEU A 169 10.17 -8.71 -6.16
C LEU A 169 9.06 -9.33 -5.33
N ASN A 170 7.79 -9.09 -5.66
CA ASN A 170 6.64 -9.62 -4.96
C ASN A 170 6.59 -11.15 -5.02
N LYS A 171 6.80 -11.73 -6.21
CA LYS A 171 6.94 -13.18 -6.37
C LYS A 171 8.09 -13.73 -5.53
N SER A 172 9.27 -13.13 -5.64
CA SER A 172 10.45 -13.58 -4.90
C SER A 172 10.28 -13.42 -3.38
N CYS A 173 9.56 -12.39 -2.93
CA CYS A 173 9.24 -12.18 -1.53
C CYS A 173 8.30 -13.28 -1.01
N THR A 174 7.25 -13.62 -1.76
CA THR A 174 6.32 -14.71 -1.43
C THR A 174 7.02 -16.07 -1.28
N ASP A 175 7.95 -16.38 -2.20
CA ASP A 175 8.77 -17.59 -2.12
C ASP A 175 9.65 -17.59 -0.87
N THR A 176 10.25 -16.43 -0.55
CA THR A 176 11.09 -16.24 0.64
C THR A 176 10.29 -16.41 1.93
N ILE A 177 9.10 -15.81 2.03
CA ILE A 177 8.17 -15.94 3.16
C ILE A 177 7.88 -17.43 3.41
N SER A 178 7.49 -18.15 2.37
CA SER A 178 7.13 -19.57 2.45
C SER A 178 8.31 -20.43 2.89
N ALA A 179 9.49 -20.22 2.30
CA ALA A 179 10.70 -20.96 2.66
C ALA A 179 11.11 -20.69 4.11
N LYS A 180 11.01 -19.42 4.55
CA LYS A 180 11.44 -19.00 5.88
C LYS A 180 10.51 -19.50 6.98
N MET A 181 9.20 -19.46 6.73
CA MET A 181 8.19 -20.02 7.63
C MET A 181 8.47 -21.51 7.90
N ARG A 182 8.69 -22.31 6.84
CA ARG A 182 9.05 -23.74 6.98
C ARG A 182 10.36 -23.94 7.76
N GLN A 183 11.35 -23.07 7.55
CA GLN A 183 12.62 -23.15 8.29
C GLN A 183 12.42 -22.92 9.79
N LEU A 184 11.62 -21.92 10.16
CA LEU A 184 11.31 -21.61 11.55
C LEU A 184 10.50 -22.73 12.21
N GLU A 185 9.47 -23.24 11.51
CA GLU A 185 8.67 -24.39 11.98
C GLU A 185 9.53 -25.65 12.18
N TYR A 186 10.44 -25.95 11.25
CA TYR A 186 11.35 -27.09 11.38
C TYR A 186 12.26 -26.93 12.61
N LYS A 187 12.77 -25.73 12.86
CA LYS A 187 13.58 -25.42 14.04
C LYS A 187 12.80 -25.61 15.34
N ASP A 188 11.54 -25.14 15.39
CA ASP A 188 10.67 -25.35 16.54
C ASP A 188 10.38 -26.83 16.76
N ASN A 189 10.18 -27.59 15.67
CA ASN A 189 9.98 -29.03 15.73
C ASN A 189 11.23 -29.77 16.22
N ILE A 190 12.45 -29.32 15.90
CA ILE A 190 13.67 -29.90 16.49
C ILE A 190 13.65 -29.77 18.02
N ASP A 191 13.37 -28.58 18.55
CA ASP A 191 13.34 -28.35 20.01
C ASP A 191 12.23 -29.16 20.68
N TYR A 192 11.05 -29.18 20.06
CA TYR A 192 9.91 -29.98 20.47
C TYR A 192 10.24 -31.48 20.53
N ASN A 193 10.91 -32.02 19.51
CA ASN A 193 11.32 -33.42 19.46
C ASN A 193 12.36 -33.77 20.52
N LYS A 194 13.33 -32.87 20.79
CA LYS A 194 14.30 -33.06 21.88
C LYS A 194 13.61 -33.14 23.24
N LYS A 195 12.63 -32.27 23.50
CA LYS A 195 11.81 -32.31 24.72
C LYS A 195 10.99 -33.61 24.81
N ALA A 196 10.40 -34.05 23.70
CA ALA A 196 9.64 -35.30 23.63
C ALA A 196 10.52 -36.52 23.95
N VAL A 197 11.69 -36.65 23.32
CA VAL A 197 12.63 -37.76 23.59
C VAL A 197 13.05 -37.79 25.06
N ASN A 198 13.36 -36.63 25.65
CA ASN A 198 13.70 -36.56 27.07
C ASN A 198 12.55 -36.99 27.98
N ALA A 199 11.31 -36.61 27.65
CA ALA A 199 10.13 -37.02 28.39
C ALA A 199 9.88 -38.54 28.27
N TYR A 200 10.02 -39.10 27.07
CA TYR A 200 9.89 -40.55 26.85
C TYR A 200 10.97 -41.34 27.62
N ASN A 201 12.21 -40.84 27.63
CA ASN A 201 13.28 -41.45 28.40
C ASN A 201 13.00 -41.39 29.92
N SER A 202 12.43 -40.28 30.40
CA SER A 202 11.98 -40.13 31.79
C SER A 202 10.86 -41.13 32.12
N ALA A 203 9.89 -41.32 31.21
CA ALA A 203 8.83 -42.30 31.36
C ALA A 203 9.39 -43.72 31.46
N PHE A 204 10.27 -44.08 30.52
CA PHE A 204 10.94 -45.37 30.46
C PHE A 204 11.73 -45.67 31.74
N THR A 205 12.57 -44.74 32.17
CA THR A 205 13.43 -44.90 33.34
C THR A 205 12.60 -44.99 34.62
N SER A 206 11.58 -44.14 34.76
CA SER A 206 10.69 -44.14 35.92
C SER A 206 9.93 -45.46 36.03
N PHE A 207 9.35 -45.93 34.92
CA PHE A 207 8.61 -47.19 34.87
C PHE A 207 9.53 -48.37 35.18
N LYS A 208 10.68 -48.47 34.50
CA LYS A 208 11.65 -49.57 34.67
C LYS A 208 12.17 -49.68 36.10
N ASN A 209 12.42 -48.55 36.77
CA ASN A 209 12.96 -48.55 38.13
C ASN A 209 11.91 -48.92 39.19
N ASN A 210 10.61 -48.79 38.91
CA ASN A 210 9.53 -49.05 39.86
C ASN A 210 8.31 -49.71 39.20
N GLU A 211 8.52 -50.82 38.47
CA GLU A 211 7.47 -51.47 37.67
C GLU A 211 6.22 -51.81 38.50
N SER A 212 6.39 -52.27 39.75
CA SER A 212 5.28 -52.64 40.64
C SER A 212 4.37 -51.45 40.96
N ARG A 213 4.94 -50.25 41.15
CA ARG A 213 4.19 -49.02 41.44
C ARG A 213 3.34 -48.60 40.25
N TYR A 214 3.90 -48.66 39.04
CA TYR A 214 3.22 -48.20 37.83
C TYR A 214 2.30 -49.25 37.19
N LYS A 215 2.14 -50.41 37.82
CA LYS A 215 1.01 -51.31 37.56
C LYS A 215 -0.29 -50.80 38.18
N ASP A 216 -0.22 -49.88 39.15
CA ASP A 216 -1.38 -49.13 39.61
C ASP A 216 -1.85 -48.13 38.53
N LYS A 217 -3.14 -48.13 38.23
CA LYS A 217 -3.73 -47.35 37.13
C LYS A 217 -3.55 -45.84 37.30
N SER A 218 -3.70 -45.32 38.52
CA SER A 218 -3.59 -43.89 38.78
C SER A 218 -2.15 -43.41 38.63
N GLN A 219 -1.20 -44.18 39.14
CA GLN A 219 0.23 -43.88 38.99
C GLN A 219 0.70 -43.99 37.53
N LEU A 220 0.20 -44.99 36.80
CA LEU A 220 0.48 -45.14 35.37
C LEU A 220 -0.03 -43.94 34.58
N PHE A 221 -1.29 -43.55 34.80
CA PHE A 221 -1.89 -42.40 34.13
C PHE A 221 -1.10 -41.11 34.38
N GLY A 222 -0.75 -40.81 35.63
CA GLY A 222 0.04 -39.62 35.95
C GLY A 222 1.41 -39.58 35.27
N LEU A 223 2.05 -40.75 35.11
CA LEU A 223 3.32 -40.85 34.40
C LEU A 223 3.14 -40.62 32.89
N VAL A 224 2.24 -41.37 32.25
CA VAL A 224 2.13 -41.38 30.78
C VAL A 224 1.43 -40.15 30.22
N SER A 225 0.51 -39.54 30.96
CA SER A 225 -0.19 -38.31 30.54
C SER A 225 0.74 -37.09 30.45
N THR A 226 1.74 -37.01 31.33
CA THR A 226 2.68 -35.87 31.37
C THR A 226 3.95 -36.09 30.55
N THR A 227 4.22 -37.35 30.17
CA THR A 227 5.38 -37.76 29.39
C THR A 227 5.00 -38.33 28.03
N LEU A 228 4.54 -39.57 27.98
CA LEU A 228 4.35 -40.36 26.77
C LEU A 228 3.29 -39.79 25.81
N PHE A 229 2.13 -39.40 26.35
CA PHE A 229 0.99 -38.90 25.56
C PHE A 229 0.90 -37.38 25.55
N ALA A 230 1.83 -36.69 26.21
CA ALA A 230 1.88 -35.25 26.28
C ALA A 230 2.32 -34.58 24.97
N TYR A 231 2.72 -35.33 23.95
CA TYR A 231 3.26 -34.78 22.70
C TYR A 231 2.44 -35.27 21.50
N ASP A 232 2.07 -34.33 20.64
CA ASP A 232 1.42 -34.59 19.35
C ASP A 232 2.33 -35.31 18.35
N ALA A 233 1.88 -36.48 17.89
CA ALA A 233 2.59 -37.33 16.96
C ALA A 233 2.79 -36.68 15.58
N GLY A 234 1.89 -35.77 15.17
CA GLY A 234 2.00 -35.07 13.88
C GLY A 234 3.21 -34.15 13.76
N ARG A 235 3.82 -33.76 14.89
CA ARG A 235 5.02 -32.91 14.94
C ARG A 235 6.31 -33.70 15.21
N LEU A 236 6.20 -35.00 15.46
CA LEU A 236 7.36 -35.83 15.79
C LEU A 236 8.08 -36.27 14.52
N PHE A 237 9.40 -36.21 14.57
CA PHE A 237 10.25 -36.81 13.56
C PHE A 237 10.20 -38.34 13.68
N ASN A 238 10.54 -39.01 12.58
CA ASN A 238 10.50 -40.47 12.52
C ASN A 238 11.42 -41.11 13.58
N GLU A 239 12.59 -40.53 13.83
CA GLU A 239 13.54 -40.98 14.85
C GLU A 239 12.93 -40.92 16.26
N THR A 240 12.20 -39.84 16.55
CA THR A 240 11.50 -39.67 17.82
C THR A 240 10.34 -40.66 17.95
N LEU A 241 9.60 -40.91 16.87
CA LEU A 241 8.51 -41.89 16.83
C LEU A 241 9.02 -43.32 17.06
N ILE A 242 10.18 -43.67 16.50
CA ILE A 242 10.82 -44.98 16.75
C ILE A 242 11.10 -45.15 18.25
N PHE A 243 11.67 -44.12 18.90
CA PHE A 243 11.94 -44.19 20.33
C PHE A 243 10.65 -44.20 21.17
N TYR A 244 9.65 -43.40 20.82
CA TYR A 244 8.31 -43.45 21.43
C TYR A 244 7.74 -44.86 21.39
N ASN A 245 7.75 -45.50 20.21
CA ASN A 245 7.22 -46.85 20.02
C ASN A 245 7.97 -47.89 20.85
N HIS A 246 9.29 -47.75 20.98
CA HIS A 246 10.09 -48.59 21.87
C HIS A 246 9.64 -48.48 23.32
N VAL A 247 9.51 -47.25 23.85
CA VAL A 247 9.08 -47.01 25.23
C VAL A 247 7.65 -47.49 25.47
N TYR A 248 6.72 -47.14 24.56
CA TYR A 248 5.33 -47.59 24.62
C TYR A 248 5.24 -49.11 24.66
N SER A 249 5.90 -49.80 23.73
CA SER A 249 5.88 -51.27 23.64
C SER A 249 6.48 -51.93 24.88
N TYR A 250 7.54 -51.35 25.43
CA TYR A 250 8.13 -51.84 26.67
C TYR A 250 7.14 -51.78 27.83
N ILE A 251 6.54 -50.62 28.08
CA ILE A 251 5.53 -50.43 29.14
C ILE A 251 4.35 -51.38 28.89
N PHE A 252 3.80 -51.39 27.67
CA PHE A 252 2.66 -52.21 27.27
C PHE A 252 2.90 -53.71 27.51
N SER A 253 4.12 -54.20 27.25
CA SER A 253 4.48 -55.62 27.46
C SER A 253 4.52 -56.05 28.93
N LYS A 254 4.66 -55.11 29.87
CA LYS A 254 4.79 -55.36 31.31
C LYS A 254 3.47 -55.24 32.08
N LEU A 255 2.42 -54.75 31.41
CA LEU A 255 1.08 -54.61 31.96
C LEU A 255 0.24 -55.88 31.75
N ASP A 256 -0.77 -56.06 32.59
CA ASP A 256 -1.82 -57.06 32.39
C ASP A 256 -2.81 -56.60 31.31
N ASP A 257 -3.75 -57.45 30.92
CA ASP A 257 -4.65 -57.13 29.80
C ASP A 257 -5.57 -55.92 30.10
N ASN A 258 -5.94 -55.74 31.37
CA ASN A 258 -6.69 -54.56 31.81
C ASN A 258 -5.84 -53.28 31.75
N GLY A 259 -4.58 -53.34 32.20
CA GLY A 259 -3.64 -52.22 32.11
C GLY A 259 -3.30 -51.83 30.67
N LYS A 260 -3.19 -52.80 29.76
CA LYS A 260 -3.02 -52.55 28.31
C LYS A 260 -4.20 -51.80 27.71
N LEU A 261 -5.43 -52.19 28.06
CA LEU A 261 -6.64 -51.50 27.62
C LEU A 261 -6.67 -50.05 28.11
N GLU A 262 -6.38 -49.84 29.39
CA GLU A 262 -6.35 -48.50 29.99
C GLU A 262 -5.25 -47.63 29.41
N LEU A 263 -4.04 -48.17 29.21
CA LEU A 263 -2.95 -47.44 28.55
C LEU A 263 -3.32 -46.99 27.14
N THR A 264 -4.05 -47.83 26.40
CA THR A 264 -4.56 -47.49 25.07
C THR A 264 -5.60 -46.38 25.14
N ARG A 265 -6.52 -46.41 26.11
CA ARG A 265 -7.50 -45.33 26.33
C ARG A 265 -6.82 -44.01 26.65
N TYR A 266 -5.81 -44.03 27.52
CA TYR A 266 -5.04 -42.83 27.85
C TYR A 266 -4.36 -42.20 26.64
N SER A 267 -3.91 -43.00 25.66
CA SER A 267 -3.32 -42.47 24.42
C SER A 267 -4.31 -41.65 23.57
N ILE A 268 -5.61 -41.89 23.73
CA ILE A 268 -6.69 -41.19 23.03
C ILE A 268 -7.17 -39.97 23.83
N GLU A 269 -7.25 -40.11 25.16
CA GLU A 269 -7.88 -39.13 26.06
C GLU A 269 -6.93 -38.05 26.58
N CYS A 270 -5.60 -38.26 26.53
CA CYS A 270 -4.65 -37.28 27.07
C CYS A 270 -4.55 -36.02 26.21
N GLU A 271 -4.53 -34.86 26.88
CA GLU A 271 -4.24 -33.57 26.25
C GLU A 271 -2.77 -33.48 25.81
N ARG A 272 -2.55 -32.93 24.61
CA ARG A 272 -1.23 -32.78 24.02
C ARG A 272 -0.70 -31.37 24.28
N LYS A 273 0.59 -31.26 24.59
CA LYS A 273 1.30 -29.98 24.65
C LYS A 273 1.40 -29.42 23.24
N LEU A 274 0.76 -28.27 23.01
CA LEU A 274 0.74 -27.58 21.73
C LEU A 274 1.96 -26.68 21.52
N ARG A 275 2.75 -26.41 22.57
CA ARG A 275 3.88 -25.48 22.58
C ARG A 275 5.10 -26.06 23.31
#